data_AF-A0A1N6DLP5-F1
#
_entry.id   AF-A0A1N6DLP5-F1
#
_cell.length_a   1.000
_cell.length_b   1.000
_cell.length_c   1.000
_cell.angle_alpha   90.00
_cell.angle_beta   90.00
_cell.angle_gamma   90.00
#
_symmetry.space_group_name_H-M   'P 1'
#
loop_
_entity.id
_entity.type
_entity.pdbx_description
1 polymer ?
#
loop_
_entity_poly.entity_id
_entity_poly.type
_entity_poly.pdbx_seq_one_letter_code
_entity_poly.pdbx_strand_id
1 'polypeptide(L)'
;MKIGLRFFLIICLSFFSCEGPKSSDKFSVDERLANLVKNMEKEFLTLNEEIIRLGDFYQYVLANRDSLLKTADRSRYTFEGSFSNNLPVQGEELSKLILSTKSPDPEKSMEEVLFTNILDSAFKAVYEKHPIIAQVYSNSPMQVSRVYPPYDAQNLMDPDIDLVTFNFYYEGDLEHNPQKEPIWLPEVYVDPAGKGWIMSLVYPVYDGDDLFAVLGIDITVEEILHRFLEQEDGNLLIVNGIGDIVSGKSTAIEALSFPPLKNHVYTETIKSDNFRISDFNLFNSKSRQVREMGQEFLLKKENTFLFENENDLKEAIAIPFNFTDWYLIEINPY
;
A
#
# COMPACT_ATOMS: atom_id res chain seq x y z
N MET A 1 28.51 -88.28 -28.14
CA MET A 1 29.64 -87.48 -27.63
C MET A 1 29.24 -86.01 -27.70
N LYS A 2 29.42 -85.26 -26.60
CA LYS A 2 29.01 -83.86 -26.30
C LYS A 2 27.53 -83.71 -25.88
N ILE A 3 27.19 -83.40 -24.62
CA ILE A 3 27.41 -82.16 -23.82
C ILE A 3 26.64 -80.99 -24.48
N GLY A 4 25.78 -80.19 -23.85
CA GLY A 4 25.44 -79.97 -22.45
C GLY A 4 24.37 -78.86 -22.36
N LEU A 5 23.75 -78.80 -21.19
CA LEU A 5 22.71 -77.89 -20.73
C LEU A 5 23.12 -76.39 -20.82
N ARG A 6 22.26 -75.49 -21.30
CA ARG A 6 22.25 -74.07 -20.88
C ARG A 6 20.82 -73.52 -20.82
N PHE A 7 20.33 -73.37 -19.59
CA PHE A 7 19.25 -72.47 -19.20
C PHE A 7 19.65 -71.03 -19.53
N PHE A 8 18.77 -70.26 -20.18
CA PHE A 8 18.91 -68.81 -20.29
C PHE A 8 17.89 -68.17 -19.36
N LEU A 9 18.38 -67.71 -18.20
CA LEU A 9 17.62 -66.93 -17.23
C LEU A 9 17.58 -65.48 -17.73
N ILE A 10 16.42 -65.02 -18.20
CA ILE A 10 16.22 -63.61 -18.55
C ILE A 10 15.95 -62.86 -17.24
N ILE A 11 16.96 -62.14 -16.75
CA ILE A 11 16.83 -61.18 -15.66
C ILE A 11 16.33 -59.86 -16.27
N CYS A 12 15.03 -59.56 -16.09
CA CYS A 12 14.50 -58.22 -16.31
C CYS A 12 15.04 -57.30 -15.22
N LEU A 13 16.08 -56.53 -15.53
CA LEU A 13 16.50 -55.37 -14.74
C LEU A 13 15.50 -54.23 -15.00
N SER A 14 14.54 -54.07 -14.10
CA SER A 14 13.74 -52.85 -13.97
C SER A 14 14.65 -51.73 -13.47
N PHE A 15 15.12 -50.89 -14.40
CA PHE A 15 15.66 -49.59 -14.06
C PHE A 15 14.50 -48.71 -13.56
N PHE A 16 14.31 -48.65 -12.24
CA PHE A 16 13.65 -47.51 -11.62
C PHE A 16 14.58 -46.31 -11.78
N SER A 17 14.35 -45.54 -12.85
CA SER A 17 14.87 -44.18 -12.94
C SER A 17 14.09 -43.35 -11.93
N CYS A 18 14.69 -43.09 -10.77
CA CYS A 18 14.24 -41.99 -9.91
C CYS A 18 14.46 -40.69 -10.70
N GLU A 19 13.41 -40.18 -11.33
CA GLU A 19 13.35 -38.76 -11.68
C GLU A 19 13.43 -37.98 -10.36
N GLY A 20 14.52 -37.24 -10.17
CA GLY A 20 14.57 -36.21 -9.12
C GLY A 20 13.48 -35.15 -9.37
N PRO A 21 13.12 -34.36 -8.36
CA PRO A 21 12.12 -33.31 -8.51
C PRO A 21 12.53 -32.38 -9.65
N LYS A 22 11.60 -32.18 -10.60
CA LYS A 22 11.87 -31.54 -11.88
C LYS A 22 12.12 -30.04 -11.69
N SER A 23 13.20 -29.54 -12.31
CA SER A 23 13.51 -28.11 -12.40
C SER A 23 12.44 -27.31 -13.17
N SER A 24 11.48 -27.97 -13.83
CA SER A 24 10.36 -27.33 -14.53
C SER A 24 9.38 -26.64 -13.58
N ASP A 25 9.18 -27.19 -12.38
CA ASP A 25 8.14 -26.68 -11.46
C ASP A 25 8.62 -25.43 -10.71
N LYS A 26 9.92 -25.36 -10.39
CA LYS A 26 10.50 -24.14 -9.81
C LYS A 26 10.51 -22.97 -10.81
N PHE A 27 10.86 -23.27 -12.06
CA PHE A 27 10.87 -22.26 -13.13
C PHE A 27 9.46 -21.68 -13.39
N SER A 28 8.40 -22.50 -13.31
CA SER A 28 7.04 -22.01 -13.50
C SER A 28 6.51 -21.18 -12.32
N VAL A 29 6.93 -21.48 -11.08
CA VAL A 29 6.58 -20.69 -9.90
C VAL A 29 7.25 -19.31 -9.94
N ASP A 30 8.55 -19.25 -10.23
CA ASP A 30 9.28 -17.98 -10.35
C ASP A 30 8.65 -17.08 -11.43
N GLU A 31 8.26 -17.65 -12.57
CA GLU A 31 7.58 -16.91 -13.65
C GLU A 31 6.18 -16.41 -13.22
N ARG A 32 5.41 -17.22 -12.49
CA ARG A 32 4.09 -16.81 -11.97
C ARG A 32 4.20 -15.64 -11.01
N LEU A 33 5.08 -15.74 -10.01
CA LEU A 33 5.28 -14.68 -9.01
C LEU A 33 5.83 -13.40 -9.65
N ALA A 34 6.76 -13.52 -10.61
CA ALA A 34 7.26 -12.38 -11.36
C ALA A 34 6.16 -11.69 -12.18
N ASN A 35 5.25 -12.47 -12.79
CA ASN A 35 4.10 -11.91 -13.49
C ASN A 35 3.11 -11.23 -12.54
N LEU A 36 2.91 -11.77 -11.34
CA LEU A 36 2.07 -11.14 -10.31
C LEU A 36 2.64 -9.78 -9.88
N VAL A 37 3.93 -9.73 -9.53
CA VAL A 37 4.63 -8.46 -9.21
C VAL A 37 4.47 -7.47 -10.36
N LYS A 38 4.76 -7.88 -11.59
CA LYS A 38 4.63 -7.02 -12.77
C LYS A 38 3.20 -6.47 -12.97
N ASN A 39 2.17 -7.28 -12.68
CA ASN A 39 0.78 -6.85 -12.76
C ASN A 39 0.46 -5.78 -11.70
N MET A 40 0.92 -5.99 -10.46
CA MET A 40 0.79 -5.00 -9.38
C MET A 40 1.49 -3.68 -9.75
N GLU A 41 2.74 -3.75 -10.20
CA GLU A 41 3.54 -2.58 -10.59
C GLU A 41 2.88 -1.79 -11.72
N LYS A 42 2.26 -2.47 -12.68
CA LYS A 42 1.54 -1.82 -13.77
C LYS A 42 0.33 -1.02 -13.25
N GLU A 43 -0.38 -1.56 -12.26
CA GLU A 43 -1.50 -0.86 -11.65
C GLU A 43 -1.04 0.34 -10.82
N PHE A 44 0.02 0.19 -10.01
CA PHE A 44 0.61 1.31 -9.28
C PHE A 44 1.17 2.39 -10.21
N LEU A 45 1.78 2.02 -11.33
CA LEU A 45 2.19 2.98 -12.36
C LEU A 45 1.00 3.74 -12.95
N THR A 46 -0.15 3.09 -13.09
CA THR A 46 -1.38 3.77 -13.55
C THR A 46 -1.83 4.83 -12.55
N LEU A 47 -1.65 4.58 -11.25
CA LEU A 47 -1.96 5.55 -10.20
C LEU A 47 -0.94 6.70 -10.16
N ASN A 48 0.34 6.45 -10.47
CA ASN A 48 1.33 7.51 -10.66
C ASN A 48 0.91 8.47 -11.78
N GLU A 49 0.47 7.94 -12.92
CA GLU A 49 -0.03 8.78 -14.00
C GLU A 49 -1.30 9.56 -13.60
N GLU A 50 -2.17 8.94 -12.80
CA GLU A 50 -3.40 9.58 -12.34
C GLU A 50 -3.13 10.74 -11.38
N ILE A 51 -2.23 10.57 -10.40
CA ILE A 51 -1.90 11.64 -9.44
C ILE A 51 -1.18 12.81 -10.12
N ILE A 52 -0.35 12.55 -11.13
CA ILE A 52 0.28 13.59 -11.96
C ILE A 52 -0.81 14.42 -12.67
N ARG A 53 -1.76 13.76 -13.34
CA ARG A 53 -2.87 14.47 -14.03
C ARG A 53 -3.72 15.28 -13.06
N LEU A 54 -3.94 14.76 -11.85
CA LEU A 54 -4.65 15.49 -10.80
C LEU A 54 -3.85 16.70 -10.31
N GLY A 55 -2.53 16.56 -10.19
CA GLY A 55 -1.60 17.64 -9.89
C GLY A 55 -1.59 18.74 -10.95
N ASP A 56 -1.54 18.38 -12.24
CA ASP A 56 -1.66 19.32 -13.36
C ASP A 56 -2.98 20.09 -13.30
N PHE A 57 -4.08 19.40 -12.98
CA PHE A 57 -5.38 20.03 -12.79
C PHE A 57 -5.37 20.99 -11.58
N TYR A 58 -4.73 20.64 -10.48
CA TYR A 58 -4.59 21.52 -9.33
C TYR A 58 -3.74 22.75 -9.66
N GLN A 59 -2.65 22.61 -10.40
CA GLN A 59 -1.88 23.78 -10.88
C GLN A 59 -2.72 24.70 -11.76
N TYR A 60 -3.59 24.15 -12.61
CA TYR A 60 -4.56 24.94 -13.36
C TYR A 60 -5.53 25.69 -12.43
N VAL A 61 -6.02 25.05 -11.36
CA VAL A 61 -6.85 25.71 -10.34
C VAL A 61 -6.12 26.89 -9.70
N LEU A 62 -4.84 26.73 -9.33
CA LEU A 62 -4.01 27.79 -8.75
C LEU A 62 -3.80 28.96 -9.71
N ALA A 63 -3.47 28.67 -10.96
CA ALA A 63 -3.29 29.69 -12.01
C ALA A 63 -4.56 30.52 -12.26
N ASN A 64 -5.74 30.00 -11.90
CA ASN A 64 -7.04 30.65 -12.08
C ASN A 64 -7.70 31.09 -10.77
N ARG A 65 -6.98 31.07 -9.63
CA ARG A 65 -7.53 31.30 -8.29
C ARG A 65 -8.38 32.57 -8.18
N ASP A 66 -7.93 33.69 -8.75
CA ASP A 66 -8.64 34.97 -8.65
C ASP A 66 -9.99 34.96 -9.38
N SER A 67 -10.07 34.21 -10.49
CA SER A 67 -11.32 34.02 -11.23
C SER A 67 -12.24 33.08 -10.48
N LEU A 68 -11.71 31.96 -9.98
CA LEU A 68 -12.46 30.96 -9.25
C LEU A 68 -13.03 31.53 -7.94
N LEU A 69 -12.26 32.33 -7.19
CA LEU A 69 -12.72 33.02 -5.97
C LEU A 69 -13.92 33.93 -6.22
N LYS A 70 -13.96 34.64 -7.36
CA LYS A 70 -15.06 35.55 -7.70
C LYS A 70 -16.36 34.81 -7.96
N THR A 71 -16.29 33.59 -8.49
CA THR A 71 -17.45 32.77 -8.85
C THR A 71 -17.70 31.61 -7.88
N ALA A 72 -16.90 31.49 -6.81
CA ALA A 72 -16.99 30.38 -5.88
C ALA A 72 -18.34 30.35 -5.16
N ASP A 73 -18.96 29.17 -5.12
CA ASP A 73 -20.14 28.93 -4.31
C ASP A 73 -19.76 28.89 -2.82
N ARG A 74 -20.06 29.99 -2.12
CA ARG A 74 -19.80 30.14 -0.68
C ARG A 74 -20.74 29.32 0.20
N SER A 75 -21.80 28.76 -0.37
CA SER A 75 -22.76 27.90 0.34
C SER A 75 -22.46 26.41 0.18
N ARG A 76 -21.48 26.04 -0.65
CA ARG A 76 -21.11 24.65 -0.93
C ARG A 76 -20.73 23.86 0.33
N TYR A 77 -20.07 24.53 1.26
CA TYR A 77 -19.65 23.95 2.53
C TYR A 77 -20.20 24.73 3.71
N THR A 78 -20.65 23.99 4.72
CA THR A 78 -20.97 24.52 6.05
C THR A 78 -20.08 23.84 7.08
N PHE A 79 -19.56 24.62 8.02
CA PHE A 79 -18.61 24.15 9.02
C PHE A 79 -19.21 24.16 10.43
N GLU A 80 -18.85 23.16 11.21
CA GLU A 80 -19.03 23.11 12.66
C GLU A 80 -17.64 23.07 13.31
N GLY A 81 -17.19 24.20 13.85
CA GLY A 81 -15.80 24.36 14.27
C GLY A 81 -14.83 24.18 13.10
N SER A 82 -13.88 23.27 13.26
CA SER A 82 -12.85 22.97 12.25
C SER A 82 -13.31 22.04 11.13
N PHE A 83 -14.50 21.46 11.19
CA PHE A 83 -14.89 20.38 10.28
C PHE A 83 -16.08 20.78 9.42
N SER A 84 -16.05 20.44 8.13
CA SER A 84 -17.27 20.53 7.31
C SER A 84 -18.32 19.53 7.78
N ASN A 85 -19.60 19.85 7.66
CA ASN A 85 -20.69 19.05 8.20
C ASN A 85 -21.19 17.92 7.29
N ASN A 86 -20.66 17.79 6.07
CA ASN A 86 -21.03 16.69 5.19
C ASN A 86 -20.64 15.33 5.80
N LEU A 87 -21.54 14.36 5.64
CA LEU A 87 -21.48 13.03 6.24
C LEU A 87 -21.05 11.98 5.20
N PRO A 88 -20.50 10.84 5.63
CA PRO A 88 -20.14 9.72 4.75
C PRO A 88 -21.38 9.02 4.20
N VAL A 89 -22.03 9.60 3.18
CA VAL A 89 -23.20 9.02 2.51
C VAL A 89 -22.81 8.53 1.12
N GLN A 90 -23.37 7.41 0.69
CA GLN A 90 -23.13 6.88 -0.65
C GLN A 90 -23.58 7.89 -1.72
N GLY A 91 -22.70 8.16 -2.69
CA GLY A 91 -22.96 9.10 -3.78
C GLY A 91 -22.79 10.58 -3.41
N GLU A 92 -22.22 10.87 -2.24
CA GLU A 92 -21.84 12.23 -1.85
C GLU A 92 -20.85 12.83 -2.86
N GLU A 93 -21.08 14.08 -3.23
CA GLU A 93 -20.22 14.79 -4.20
C GLU A 93 -19.11 15.57 -3.51
N LEU A 94 -19.27 15.84 -2.22
CA LEU A 94 -18.35 16.67 -1.44
C LEU A 94 -17.27 15.84 -0.74
N SER A 95 -16.03 16.35 -0.80
CA SER A 95 -14.96 15.90 0.08
C SER A 95 -15.26 16.30 1.54
N LYS A 96 -14.67 15.62 2.52
CA LYS A 96 -14.57 16.12 3.89
C LYS A 96 -13.48 17.20 3.95
N LEU A 97 -13.78 18.32 4.58
CA LEU A 97 -12.82 19.40 4.82
C LEU A 97 -12.50 19.54 6.30
N ILE A 98 -11.22 19.77 6.57
CA ILE A 98 -10.71 20.17 7.88
C ILE A 98 -9.99 21.51 7.73
N LEU A 99 -10.35 22.46 8.59
CA LEU A 99 -9.67 23.73 8.80
C LEU A 99 -9.12 23.72 10.22
N SER A 100 -7.86 23.30 10.36
CA SER A 100 -7.25 23.20 11.68
C SER A 100 -7.12 24.59 12.33
N THR A 101 -7.31 24.62 13.65
CA THR A 101 -7.13 25.82 14.47
C THR A 101 -5.68 26.33 14.49
N LYS A 102 -4.72 25.53 14.01
CA LYS A 102 -3.33 25.92 13.80
C LYS A 102 -3.09 26.71 12.50
N SER A 103 -4.13 26.96 11.70
CA SER A 103 -3.98 27.80 10.51
C SER A 103 -3.31 29.13 10.86
N PRO A 104 -2.26 29.55 10.13
CA PRO A 104 -1.61 30.83 10.36
C PRO A 104 -2.48 32.01 9.94
N ASP A 105 -3.49 31.79 9.08
CA ASP A 105 -4.41 32.80 8.56
C ASP A 105 -5.74 32.12 8.15
N PRO A 106 -6.72 32.04 9.09
CA PRO A 106 -7.99 31.38 8.84
C PRO A 106 -8.80 31.97 7.67
N GLU A 107 -8.64 33.26 7.37
CA GLU A 107 -9.32 33.89 6.23
C GLU A 107 -8.76 33.34 4.91
N LYS A 108 -7.44 33.23 4.79
CA LYS A 108 -6.80 32.62 3.61
C LYS A 108 -7.07 31.13 3.49
N SER A 109 -7.13 30.38 4.60
CA SER A 109 -7.55 28.98 4.55
C SER A 109 -8.96 28.83 3.99
N MET A 110 -9.87 29.75 4.33
CA MET A 110 -11.22 29.75 3.75
C MET A 110 -11.21 30.16 2.27
N GLU A 111 -10.38 31.12 1.87
CA GLU A 111 -10.19 31.44 0.44
C GLU A 111 -9.70 30.22 -0.35
N GLU A 112 -8.74 29.48 0.19
CA GLU A 112 -8.27 28.22 -0.37
C GLU A 112 -9.39 27.21 -0.55
N VAL A 113 -10.21 26.98 0.48
CA VAL A 113 -11.39 26.11 0.37
C VAL A 113 -12.29 26.55 -0.80
N LEU A 114 -12.54 27.85 -0.93
CA LEU A 114 -13.46 28.38 -1.93
C LEU A 114 -12.97 28.17 -3.37
N PHE A 115 -11.71 28.50 -3.66
CA PHE A 115 -11.22 28.33 -5.04
C PHE A 115 -10.88 26.89 -5.38
N THR A 116 -10.64 26.04 -4.38
CA THR A 116 -10.39 24.60 -4.56
C THR A 116 -11.66 23.74 -4.57
N ASN A 117 -12.86 24.33 -4.46
CA ASN A 117 -14.13 23.60 -4.51
C ASN A 117 -14.29 22.67 -5.72
N ILE A 118 -13.68 23.02 -6.86
CA ILE A 118 -13.74 22.22 -8.08
C ILE A 118 -12.96 20.89 -7.95
N LEU A 119 -12.06 20.76 -6.96
CA LEU A 119 -11.31 19.52 -6.72
C LEU A 119 -12.22 18.38 -6.27
N ASP A 120 -13.36 18.64 -5.65
CA ASP A 120 -14.29 17.60 -5.21
C ASP A 120 -14.68 16.65 -6.35
N SER A 121 -15.09 17.22 -7.49
CA SER A 121 -15.48 16.44 -8.65
C SER A 121 -14.29 15.70 -9.28
N ALA A 122 -13.10 16.28 -9.21
CA ALA A 122 -11.88 15.63 -9.70
C ALA A 122 -11.47 14.45 -8.81
N PHE A 123 -11.48 14.62 -7.49
CA PHE A 123 -11.17 13.57 -6.52
C PHE A 123 -12.17 12.43 -6.63
N LYS A 124 -13.46 12.76 -6.73
CA LYS A 124 -14.53 11.79 -6.98
C LYS A 124 -14.30 11.00 -8.28
N ALA A 125 -13.97 11.69 -9.37
CA ALA A 125 -13.74 11.02 -10.65
C ALA A 125 -12.56 10.04 -10.59
N VAL A 126 -11.46 10.42 -9.92
CA VAL A 126 -10.30 9.53 -9.70
C VAL A 126 -10.69 8.33 -8.85
N TYR A 127 -11.36 8.56 -7.72
CA TYR A 127 -11.83 7.52 -6.82
C TYR A 127 -12.76 6.51 -7.51
N GLU A 128 -13.76 6.97 -8.27
CA GLU A 128 -14.71 6.09 -8.95
C GLU A 128 -14.11 5.32 -10.13
N LYS A 129 -13.07 5.89 -10.75
CA LYS A 129 -12.38 5.26 -11.88
C LYS A 129 -11.52 4.07 -11.47
N HIS A 130 -10.97 4.10 -10.26
CA HIS A 130 -9.98 3.12 -9.79
C HIS A 130 -10.46 2.44 -8.50
N PRO A 131 -11.07 1.24 -8.59
CA PRO A 131 -11.63 0.55 -7.43
C PRO A 131 -10.66 0.26 -6.28
N ILE A 132 -9.36 0.24 -6.56
CA ILE A 132 -8.30 0.02 -5.56
C ILE A 132 -8.10 1.23 -4.63
N ILE A 133 -8.56 2.42 -5.02
CA ILE A 133 -8.36 3.65 -4.25
C ILE A 133 -9.32 3.68 -3.06
N ALA A 134 -8.76 3.86 -1.87
CA ALA A 134 -9.51 4.09 -0.64
C ALA A 134 -9.86 5.56 -0.47
N GLN A 135 -8.91 6.46 -0.76
CA GLN A 135 -9.05 7.90 -0.59
C GLN A 135 -8.21 8.68 -1.61
N VAL A 136 -8.67 9.89 -1.93
CA VAL A 136 -7.92 10.93 -2.64
C VAL A 136 -7.97 12.17 -1.79
N TYR A 137 -6.83 12.82 -1.55
CA TYR A 137 -6.76 13.97 -0.65
C TYR A 137 -5.78 15.05 -1.10
N SER A 138 -5.88 16.22 -0.46
CA SER A 138 -4.85 17.25 -0.45
C SER A 138 -4.70 17.86 0.94
N ASN A 139 -3.46 18.15 1.34
CA ASN A 139 -3.13 18.90 2.55
C ASN A 139 -2.23 20.10 2.22
N SER A 140 -2.43 21.24 2.89
CA SER A 140 -1.70 22.49 2.59
C SER A 140 -1.04 23.09 3.83
N PRO A 141 -0.03 23.97 3.68
CA PRO A 141 0.60 24.67 4.80
C PRO A 141 -0.34 25.67 5.47
N MET A 142 -1.46 26.02 4.81
CA MET A 142 -2.57 26.76 5.41
C MET A 142 -3.45 25.91 6.33
N GLN A 143 -3.01 24.69 6.65
CA GLN A 143 -3.69 23.77 7.56
C GLN A 143 -5.10 23.41 7.06
N VAL A 144 -5.25 23.31 5.74
CA VAL A 144 -6.45 22.84 5.06
C VAL A 144 -6.23 21.39 4.64
N SER A 145 -7.14 20.51 5.05
CA SER A 145 -7.22 19.13 4.56
C SER A 145 -8.51 18.95 3.77
N ARG A 146 -8.42 18.32 2.60
CA ARG A 146 -9.55 17.91 1.76
C ARG A 146 -9.41 16.43 1.45
N VAL A 147 -10.39 15.61 1.83
CA VAL A 147 -10.34 14.15 1.65
C VAL A 147 -11.64 13.64 1.04
N TYR A 148 -11.54 12.86 -0.03
CA TYR A 148 -12.67 12.17 -0.66
C TYR A 148 -12.44 10.65 -0.64
N PRO A 149 -13.46 9.81 -0.36
CA PRO A 149 -14.83 10.17 0.04
C PRO A 149 -14.86 10.78 1.44
N PRO A 150 -15.94 11.49 1.81
CA PRO A 150 -16.03 12.08 3.13
C PRO A 150 -16.12 11.03 4.23
N TYR A 151 -15.67 11.39 5.43
CA TYR A 151 -15.60 10.53 6.60
C TYR A 151 -16.00 11.30 7.88
N ASP A 152 -16.14 10.59 9.00
CA ASP A 152 -16.55 11.14 10.28
C ASP A 152 -15.40 11.86 11.02
N ALA A 153 -14.88 12.94 10.41
CA ALA A 153 -13.75 13.67 10.98
C ALA A 153 -14.04 14.27 12.36
N GLN A 154 -15.30 14.57 12.69
CA GLN A 154 -15.65 15.15 14.00
C GLN A 154 -15.35 14.20 15.16
N ASN A 155 -15.46 12.90 14.94
CA ASN A 155 -15.18 11.88 15.95
C ASN A 155 -13.77 11.28 15.86
N LEU A 156 -13.06 11.51 14.74
CA LEU A 156 -11.78 10.85 14.44
C LEU A 156 -10.58 11.80 14.45
N MET A 157 -10.78 13.11 14.29
CA MET A 157 -9.69 14.07 14.10
C MET A 157 -9.66 15.12 15.22
N ASP A 158 -8.46 15.58 15.56
CA ASP A 158 -8.28 16.72 16.46
C ASP A 158 -8.45 18.04 15.67
N PRO A 159 -9.29 18.99 16.11
CA PRO A 159 -9.35 20.33 15.52
C PRO A 159 -8.02 21.10 15.57
N ASP A 160 -7.05 20.71 16.38
CA ASP A 160 -5.71 21.31 16.45
C ASP A 160 -4.63 20.53 15.68
N ILE A 161 -5.02 19.57 14.82
CA ILE A 161 -4.08 18.77 14.02
C ILE A 161 -3.09 19.66 13.26
N ASP A 162 -1.81 19.28 13.28
CA ASP A 162 -0.77 19.96 12.52
C ASP A 162 -0.41 19.17 11.27
N LEU A 163 -1.10 19.46 10.17
CA LEU A 163 -1.03 18.67 8.93
C LEU A 163 0.38 18.59 8.35
N VAL A 164 1.21 19.62 8.55
CA VAL A 164 2.55 19.68 7.93
C VAL A 164 3.59 18.83 8.64
N THR A 165 3.26 18.31 9.83
CA THR A 165 4.16 17.44 10.61
C THR A 165 4.05 15.95 10.24
N PHE A 166 3.10 15.59 9.39
CA PHE A 166 2.87 14.21 8.96
C PHE A 166 3.65 13.89 7.68
N ASN A 167 4.04 12.61 7.54
CA ASN A 167 4.79 12.10 6.40
C ASN A 167 4.08 12.32 5.06
N PHE A 168 2.75 12.18 5.03
CA PHE A 168 1.96 12.47 3.84
C PHE A 168 2.06 13.93 3.35
N TYR A 169 2.60 14.84 4.17
CA TYR A 169 2.90 16.21 3.77
C TYR A 169 4.39 16.46 3.59
N TYR A 170 5.23 16.22 4.60
CA TYR A 170 6.64 16.62 4.50
C TYR A 170 7.42 15.84 3.42
N GLU A 171 7.00 14.62 3.08
CA GLU A 171 7.61 13.86 1.98
C GLU A 171 7.39 14.53 0.61
N GLY A 172 6.46 15.50 0.50
CA GLY A 172 6.26 16.31 -0.70
C GLY A 172 7.12 17.57 -0.76
N ASP A 173 7.85 17.93 0.30
CA ASP A 173 8.63 19.17 0.30
C ASP A 173 9.94 19.07 -0.52
N LEU A 174 10.64 20.19 -0.68
CA LEU A 174 11.89 20.21 -1.45
C LEU A 174 13.07 19.51 -0.76
N GLU A 175 13.03 19.35 0.56
CA GLU A 175 14.08 18.67 1.32
C GLU A 175 14.01 17.15 1.06
N HIS A 176 12.80 16.60 1.05
CA HIS A 176 12.53 15.18 0.87
C HIS A 176 12.33 14.80 -0.60
N ASN A 177 11.70 15.67 -1.39
CA ASN A 177 11.38 15.46 -2.81
C ASN A 177 11.92 16.59 -3.72
N PRO A 178 13.25 16.70 -3.88
CA PRO A 178 13.85 17.75 -4.71
C PRO A 178 13.49 17.63 -6.20
N GLN A 179 13.02 16.46 -6.65
CA GLN A 179 12.59 16.25 -8.04
C GLN A 179 11.14 16.67 -8.28
N LYS A 180 10.34 16.88 -7.22
CA LYS A 180 8.90 17.18 -7.31
C LYS A 180 8.11 16.11 -8.05
N GLU A 181 8.51 14.85 -7.89
CA GLU A 181 7.91 13.69 -8.57
C GLU A 181 6.93 12.95 -7.64
N PRO A 182 6.06 12.05 -8.15
CA PRO A 182 5.24 11.21 -7.29
C PRO A 182 6.10 10.28 -6.42
N ILE A 183 5.73 10.16 -5.14
CA ILE A 183 6.43 9.32 -4.16
C ILE A 183 5.44 8.34 -3.55
N TRP A 184 5.75 7.05 -3.63
CA TRP A 184 5.13 6.05 -2.76
C TRP A 184 5.82 6.09 -1.41
N LEU A 185 5.06 6.31 -0.35
CA LEU A 185 5.60 6.29 1.00
C LEU A 185 6.10 4.87 1.32
N PRO A 186 7.34 4.72 1.85
CA PRO A 186 7.98 3.41 1.99
C PRO A 186 7.30 2.53 3.03
N GLU A 187 6.69 3.15 4.04
CA GLU A 187 6.03 2.48 5.16
C GLU A 187 4.52 2.63 5.06
N VAL A 188 3.80 1.52 5.26
CA VAL A 188 2.35 1.57 5.47
C VAL A 188 2.04 2.07 6.87
N TYR A 189 0.96 2.84 7.03
CA TYR A 189 0.58 3.44 8.32
C TYR A 189 -0.93 3.38 8.53
N VAL A 190 -1.38 3.59 9.76
CA VAL A 190 -2.81 3.61 10.07
C VAL A 190 -3.41 4.92 9.58
N ASP A 191 -4.42 4.83 8.72
CA ASP A 191 -5.16 5.98 8.23
C ASP A 191 -5.88 6.71 9.38
N PRO A 192 -5.60 8.01 9.61
CA PRO A 192 -6.33 8.83 10.58
C PRO A 192 -7.84 8.90 10.33
N ALA A 193 -8.28 8.75 9.08
CA ALA A 193 -9.70 8.76 8.71
C ALA A 193 -10.39 7.39 8.92
N GLY A 194 -9.67 6.40 9.43
CA GLY A 194 -10.21 5.12 9.89
C GLY A 194 -10.42 4.06 8.82
N LYS A 195 -9.72 4.13 7.68
CA LYS A 195 -9.69 3.09 6.65
C LYS A 195 -8.81 1.88 7.00
N GLY A 196 -8.13 1.90 8.14
CA GLY A 196 -7.19 0.86 8.55
C GLY A 196 -5.78 1.15 8.04
N TRP A 197 -4.99 0.12 7.76
CA TRP A 197 -3.62 0.30 7.26
C TRP A 197 -3.63 0.66 5.78
N ILE A 198 -2.89 1.71 5.43
CA ILE A 198 -2.82 2.26 4.08
C ILE A 198 -1.39 2.37 3.57
N MET A 199 -1.28 2.27 2.25
CA MET A 199 -0.13 2.68 1.46
C MET A 199 -0.51 3.95 0.70
N SER A 200 0.35 4.97 0.76
CA SER A 200 0.06 6.28 0.20
C SER A 200 1.01 6.63 -0.93
N LEU A 201 0.45 7.13 -2.02
CA LEU A 201 1.14 7.81 -3.09
C LEU A 201 0.92 9.31 -2.92
N VAL A 202 1.99 10.09 -2.80
CA VAL A 202 1.92 11.55 -2.65
C VAL A 202 2.52 12.26 -3.85
N TYR A 203 2.00 13.45 -4.16
CA TYR A 203 2.51 14.30 -5.23
C TYR A 203 2.44 15.79 -4.84
N PRO A 204 3.57 16.51 -4.87
CA PRO A 204 3.58 17.91 -4.45
C PRO A 204 3.07 18.85 -5.54
N VAL A 205 2.29 19.84 -5.12
CA VAL A 205 1.73 20.89 -5.98
C VAL A 205 2.33 22.22 -5.56
N TYR A 206 3.03 22.88 -6.49
CA TYR A 206 3.70 24.16 -6.25
C TYR A 206 2.94 25.33 -6.89
N ASP A 207 2.95 26.49 -6.20
CA ASP A 207 2.58 27.79 -6.77
C ASP A 207 3.85 28.64 -6.91
N GLY A 208 4.43 28.63 -8.11
CA GLY A 208 5.78 29.15 -8.31
C GLY A 208 6.83 28.30 -7.58
N ASP A 209 7.56 28.92 -6.66
CA ASP A 209 8.60 28.25 -5.88
C ASP A 209 8.09 27.67 -4.55
N ASP A 210 6.88 28.05 -4.12
CA ASP A 210 6.31 27.66 -2.84
C ASP A 210 5.49 26.37 -2.96
N LEU A 211 5.69 25.43 -2.02
CA LEU A 211 4.84 24.24 -1.90
C LEU A 211 3.44 24.68 -1.45
N PHE A 212 2.48 24.61 -2.36
CA PHE A 212 1.10 25.02 -2.10
C PHE A 212 0.32 23.91 -1.38
N ALA A 213 0.43 22.68 -1.86
CA ALA A 213 -0.25 21.53 -1.26
C ALA A 213 0.48 20.24 -1.62
N VAL A 214 0.17 19.17 -0.88
CA VAL A 214 0.55 17.81 -1.24
C VAL A 214 -0.73 17.02 -1.50
N LEU A 215 -0.87 16.52 -2.72
CA LEU A 215 -1.92 15.57 -3.10
C LEU A 215 -1.53 14.17 -2.62
N GLY A 216 -2.53 13.35 -2.32
CA GLY A 216 -2.30 11.94 -2.11
C GLY A 216 -3.43 11.03 -2.54
N ILE A 217 -3.07 9.77 -2.78
CA ILE A 217 -3.94 8.65 -3.07
C ILE A 217 -3.59 7.55 -2.08
N ASP A 218 -4.59 7.08 -1.33
CA ASP A 218 -4.42 5.97 -0.38
C ASP A 218 -5.04 4.69 -0.93
N ILE A 219 -4.36 3.58 -0.66
CA ILE A 219 -4.83 2.21 -0.91
C ILE A 219 -4.77 1.45 0.40
N THR A 220 -5.82 0.70 0.75
CA THR A 220 -5.75 -0.15 1.95
C THR A 220 -4.94 -1.40 1.70
N VAL A 221 -4.24 -1.86 2.74
CA VAL A 221 -3.58 -3.17 2.76
C VAL A 221 -4.56 -4.31 2.47
N GLU A 222 -5.81 -4.17 2.93
CA GLU A 222 -6.90 -5.12 2.68
C GLU A 222 -7.25 -5.19 1.18
N GLU A 223 -7.31 -4.06 0.49
CA GLU A 223 -7.58 -4.04 -0.94
C GLU A 223 -6.42 -4.64 -1.75
N ILE A 224 -5.16 -4.42 -1.34
CA ILE A 224 -4.00 -5.11 -1.93
C ILE A 224 -4.15 -6.63 -1.79
N LEU A 225 -4.54 -7.11 -0.61
CA LEU A 225 -4.76 -8.54 -0.34
C LEU A 225 -5.86 -9.11 -1.25
N HIS A 226 -7.06 -8.52 -1.23
CA HIS A 226 -8.20 -9.00 -2.00
C HIS A 226 -7.94 -8.96 -3.50
N ARG A 227 -7.31 -7.89 -3.99
CA ARG A 227 -7.12 -7.67 -5.43
C ARG A 227 -6.02 -8.54 -6.03
N PHE A 228 -4.92 -8.73 -5.31
CA PHE A 228 -3.72 -9.37 -5.90
C PHE A 228 -3.39 -10.73 -5.32
N LEU A 229 -3.66 -10.98 -4.04
CA LEU A 229 -3.14 -12.18 -3.37
C LEU A 229 -4.23 -13.23 -3.13
N GLU A 230 -5.46 -12.81 -2.78
CA GLU A 230 -6.50 -13.73 -2.31
C GLU A 230 -6.87 -14.82 -3.34
N GLN A 231 -6.97 -14.43 -4.62
CA GLN A 231 -7.38 -15.32 -5.72
C GLN A 231 -6.22 -16.15 -6.29
N GLU A 232 -4.98 -15.83 -5.93
CA GLU A 232 -3.81 -16.57 -6.41
C GLU A 232 -3.67 -17.89 -5.68
N ASP A 233 -3.03 -18.89 -6.30
CA ASP A 233 -2.68 -20.12 -5.57
C ASP A 233 -1.46 -19.88 -4.66
N GLY A 234 -1.37 -20.69 -3.59
CA GLY A 234 -0.23 -20.68 -2.67
C GLY A 234 -0.36 -19.74 -1.47
N ASN A 235 0.65 -19.77 -0.59
CA ASN A 235 0.69 -18.96 0.63
C ASN A 235 1.54 -17.71 0.39
N LEU A 236 0.89 -16.63 -0.01
CA LEU A 236 1.54 -15.38 -0.43
C LEU A 236 1.50 -14.33 0.67
N LEU A 237 2.57 -13.55 0.74
CA LEU A 237 2.67 -12.34 1.56
C LEU A 237 3.59 -11.30 0.90
N ILE A 238 3.42 -10.04 1.28
CA ILE A 238 4.22 -8.89 0.88
C ILE A 238 4.95 -8.37 2.10
N VAL A 239 6.25 -8.11 1.96
CA VAL A 239 7.14 -7.62 3.03
C VAL A 239 7.89 -6.40 2.56
N ASN A 240 8.04 -5.37 3.40
CA ASN A 240 8.87 -4.20 3.09
C ASN A 240 10.37 -4.46 3.33
N GLY A 241 11.25 -3.54 2.95
CA GLY A 241 12.70 -3.75 3.06
C GLY A 241 13.23 -3.87 4.50
N ILE A 242 12.45 -3.43 5.50
CA ILE A 242 12.79 -3.57 6.93
C ILE A 242 12.22 -4.85 7.58
N GLY A 243 11.48 -5.65 6.82
CA GLY A 243 11.00 -6.97 7.24
C GLY A 243 9.58 -7.00 7.77
N ASP A 244 8.85 -5.91 7.68
CA ASP A 244 7.45 -5.88 8.08
C ASP A 244 6.55 -6.56 7.06
N ILE A 245 5.69 -7.46 7.52
CA ILE A 245 4.64 -8.05 6.69
C ILE A 245 3.57 -6.97 6.46
N VAL A 246 3.54 -6.46 5.24
CA VAL A 246 2.62 -5.42 4.79
C VAL A 246 1.24 -6.00 4.53
N SER A 247 1.17 -7.15 3.84
CA SER A 247 -0.08 -7.81 3.47
C SER A 247 0.19 -9.30 3.28
N GLY A 248 -0.81 -10.16 3.42
CA GLY A 248 -0.62 -11.58 3.16
C GLY A 248 -1.78 -12.45 3.58
N LYS A 249 -1.81 -13.66 3.04
CA LYS A 249 -2.83 -14.64 3.41
C LYS A 249 -2.63 -15.11 4.84
N SER A 250 -3.72 -15.31 5.57
CA SER A 250 -3.67 -15.82 6.94
C SER A 250 -2.89 -17.14 7.04
N THR A 251 -3.02 -18.03 6.05
CA THR A 251 -2.26 -19.29 5.99
C THR A 251 -0.75 -19.08 5.90
N ALA A 252 -0.30 -18.06 5.15
CA ALA A 252 1.11 -17.72 5.03
C ALA A 252 1.67 -17.14 6.33
N ILE A 253 0.89 -16.26 6.97
CA ILE A 253 1.28 -15.58 8.20
C ILE A 253 1.37 -16.57 9.38
N GLU A 254 0.37 -17.45 9.49
CA GLU A 254 0.37 -18.51 10.50
C GLU A 254 1.51 -19.51 10.28
N ALA A 255 1.80 -19.87 9.02
CA ALA A 255 2.93 -20.72 8.66
C ALA A 255 4.28 -20.12 9.12
N LEU A 256 4.41 -18.80 9.13
CA LEU A 256 5.60 -18.08 9.63
C LEU A 256 5.61 -17.88 11.16
N SER A 257 4.73 -18.55 11.90
CA SER A 257 4.57 -18.47 13.36
C SER A 257 4.13 -17.10 13.90
N PHE A 258 3.45 -16.31 13.08
CA PHE A 258 2.78 -15.09 13.52
C PHE A 258 1.32 -15.38 13.89
N PRO A 259 0.72 -14.61 14.82
CA PRO A 259 -0.71 -14.72 15.09
C PRO A 259 -1.51 -14.37 13.83
N PRO A 260 -2.72 -14.94 13.62
CA PRO A 260 -3.56 -14.56 12.49
C PRO A 260 -3.85 -13.06 12.51
N LEU A 261 -3.70 -12.41 11.36
CA LEU A 261 -4.26 -11.08 11.13
C LEU A 261 -5.78 -11.19 11.10
N LYS A 262 -6.45 -10.94 12.22
CA LYS A 262 -7.92 -10.85 12.23
C LYS A 262 -8.34 -9.51 11.65
N ASN A 263 -9.40 -9.47 10.83
CA ASN A 263 -9.97 -8.23 10.27
C ASN A 263 -10.34 -7.16 11.34
N HIS A 264 -10.54 -7.57 12.59
CA HIS A 264 -10.78 -6.65 13.72
C HIS A 264 -9.50 -5.94 14.21
N VAL A 265 -8.31 -6.47 13.90
CA VAL A 265 -7.02 -5.83 14.22
C VAL A 265 -6.77 -4.61 13.32
N TYR A 266 -7.31 -4.62 12.10
CA TYR A 266 -7.27 -3.49 11.17
C TYR A 266 -8.23 -2.34 11.56
N THR A 267 -9.33 -2.65 12.25
CA THR A 267 -10.41 -1.69 12.56
C THR A 267 -10.45 -1.22 14.02
N GLU A 268 -9.94 -1.98 15.00
CA GLU A 268 -10.06 -1.64 16.43
C GLU A 268 -8.98 -0.69 16.99
N THR A 269 -7.97 -0.29 16.22
CA THR A 269 -6.82 0.43 16.77
C THR A 269 -6.68 1.87 16.26
N ILE A 270 -7.75 2.66 16.40
CA ILE A 270 -7.68 4.14 16.26
C ILE A 270 -7.55 4.80 17.66
N LYS A 271 -7.55 4.01 18.75
CA LYS A 271 -7.56 4.54 20.14
C LYS A 271 -6.43 4.08 21.06
N SER A 272 -5.42 3.36 20.57
CA SER A 272 -4.25 3.03 21.39
C SER A 272 -2.98 2.92 20.55
N ASP A 273 -1.93 3.63 20.95
CA ASP A 273 -0.55 3.68 20.40
C ASP A 273 0.20 2.32 20.30
N ASN A 274 -0.48 1.18 20.34
CA ASN A 274 0.11 -0.12 20.62
C ASN A 274 -0.23 -1.24 19.62
N PHE A 275 -0.59 -0.94 18.38
CA PHE A 275 -0.40 -1.92 17.31
C PHE A 275 0.63 -1.40 16.31
N ARG A 276 1.83 -1.95 16.44
CA ARG A 276 2.95 -1.65 15.57
C ARG A 276 3.03 -2.77 14.56
N ILE A 277 3.05 -2.46 13.28
CA ILE A 277 3.48 -3.39 12.22
C ILE A 277 4.73 -4.18 12.65
N SER A 278 5.59 -3.61 13.53
CA SER A 278 6.74 -4.30 14.10
C SER A 278 6.43 -5.68 14.71
N ASP A 279 5.23 -5.94 15.24
CA ASP A 279 4.88 -7.28 15.77
C ASP A 279 4.76 -8.34 14.67
N PHE A 280 4.53 -7.90 13.43
CA PHE A 280 4.51 -8.69 12.20
C PHE A 280 5.79 -8.47 11.36
N ASN A 281 6.92 -8.27 12.03
CA ASN A 281 8.22 -8.20 11.38
C ASN A 281 8.88 -9.58 11.33
N LEU A 282 9.40 -10.00 10.16
CA LEU A 282 10.08 -11.28 9.95
C LEU A 282 11.19 -11.53 11.00
N PHE A 283 11.91 -10.50 11.43
CA PHE A 283 12.97 -10.58 12.43
C PHE A 283 12.45 -10.79 13.86
N ASN A 284 11.14 -10.64 14.09
CA ASN A 284 10.47 -10.88 15.36
C ASN A 284 9.77 -12.25 15.42
N SER A 285 9.80 -13.05 14.35
CA SER A 285 9.22 -14.40 14.36
C SER A 285 9.86 -15.26 15.45
N LYS A 286 9.07 -16.15 16.07
CA LYS A 286 9.56 -17.15 17.03
C LYS A 286 10.45 -18.20 16.35
N SER A 287 10.23 -18.48 15.06
CA SER A 287 11.07 -19.40 14.30
C SER A 287 12.43 -18.77 13.98
N ARG A 288 13.51 -19.49 14.30
CA ARG A 288 14.86 -19.07 13.90
C ARG A 288 15.02 -19.08 12.39
N GLN A 289 14.47 -20.07 11.69
CA GLN A 289 14.61 -20.18 10.24
C GLN A 289 13.81 -19.12 9.50
N VAL A 290 12.68 -18.65 10.04
CA VAL A 290 11.97 -17.49 9.48
C VAL A 290 12.79 -16.20 9.59
N ARG A 291 13.49 -15.99 10.72
CA ARG A 291 14.41 -14.84 10.85
C ARG A 291 15.59 -14.94 9.89
N GLU A 292 16.14 -16.14 9.69
CA GLU A 292 17.21 -16.40 8.72
C GLU A 292 16.74 -16.16 7.28
N MET A 293 15.53 -16.62 6.93
CA MET A 293 14.88 -16.33 5.66
C MET A 293 14.79 -14.82 5.40
N GLY A 294 14.34 -14.04 6.40
CA GLY A 294 14.33 -12.58 6.31
C GLY A 294 15.72 -11.98 6.04
N GLN A 295 16.78 -12.54 6.64
CA GLN A 295 18.16 -12.09 6.38
C GLN A 295 18.62 -12.43 4.95
N GLU A 296 18.33 -13.63 4.46
CA GLU A 296 18.68 -14.04 3.09
C GLU A 296 17.99 -13.17 2.05
N PHE A 297 16.69 -12.93 2.18
CA PHE A 297 15.93 -12.13 1.22
C PHE A 297 16.24 -10.64 1.30
N LEU A 298 16.21 -10.05 2.49
CA LEU A 298 16.23 -8.59 2.64
C LEU A 298 17.65 -8.03 2.66
N LEU A 299 18.62 -8.76 3.23
CA LEU A 299 20.01 -8.29 3.38
C LEU A 299 20.93 -8.86 2.31
N LYS A 300 20.80 -10.16 2.01
CA LYS A 300 21.66 -10.83 1.02
C LYS A 300 21.08 -10.85 -0.39
N LYS A 301 19.80 -10.48 -0.55
CA LYS A 301 19.11 -10.39 -1.84
C LYS A 301 19.04 -11.74 -2.57
N GLU A 302 18.95 -12.82 -1.80
CA GLU A 302 18.65 -14.15 -2.33
C GLU A 302 17.16 -14.28 -2.65
N ASN A 303 16.80 -15.17 -3.58
CA ASN A 303 15.41 -15.35 -4.03
C ASN A 303 14.80 -16.68 -3.56
N THR A 304 15.58 -17.55 -2.91
CA THR A 304 15.07 -18.82 -2.39
C THR A 304 15.66 -19.12 -1.02
N PHE A 305 14.84 -19.64 -0.12
CA PHE A 305 15.25 -20.15 1.18
C PHE A 305 14.72 -21.57 1.37
N LEU A 306 15.54 -22.49 1.87
CA LEU A 306 15.15 -23.87 2.18
C LEU A 306 15.02 -24.06 3.69
N PHE A 307 13.90 -24.60 4.13
CA PHE A 307 13.65 -24.88 5.54
C PHE A 307 14.10 -26.31 5.87
N GLU A 308 15.11 -26.40 6.74
CA GLU A 308 15.66 -27.70 7.17
C GLU A 308 15.05 -28.26 8.47
N ASN A 309 14.54 -27.40 9.34
CA ASN A 309 14.14 -27.74 10.72
C ASN A 309 12.72 -27.28 11.07
N GLU A 310 11.92 -26.88 10.08
CA GLU A 310 10.49 -26.61 10.23
C GLU A 310 9.72 -27.83 9.70
N ASN A 311 8.77 -28.33 10.49
CA ASN A 311 8.06 -29.58 10.15
C ASN A 311 7.13 -29.42 8.95
N ASP A 312 6.56 -28.22 8.78
CA ASP A 312 5.50 -27.95 7.83
C ASP A 312 5.95 -27.04 6.68
N LEU A 313 7.19 -26.54 6.70
CA LEU A 313 7.73 -25.64 5.67
C LEU A 313 8.86 -26.31 4.91
N LYS A 314 8.83 -26.21 3.58
CA LYS A 314 9.85 -26.78 2.69
C LYS A 314 10.74 -25.70 2.11
N GLU A 315 10.15 -24.71 1.45
CA GLU A 315 10.89 -23.62 0.80
C GLU A 315 10.11 -22.31 0.81
N ALA A 316 10.83 -21.20 0.69
CA ALA A 316 10.25 -19.89 0.38
C ALA A 316 10.91 -19.31 -0.85
N ILE A 317 10.12 -18.61 -1.67
CA ILE A 317 10.58 -17.93 -2.88
C ILE A 317 10.22 -16.46 -2.76
N ALA A 318 11.16 -15.57 -3.07
CA ALA A 318 11.00 -14.13 -2.98
C ALA A 318 11.25 -13.45 -4.34
N ILE A 319 10.34 -12.57 -4.74
CA ILE A 319 10.47 -11.70 -5.92
C ILE A 319 10.47 -10.24 -5.44
N PRO A 320 11.52 -9.45 -5.72
CA PRO A 320 11.55 -8.03 -5.37
C PRO A 320 10.63 -7.21 -6.28
N PHE A 321 10.07 -6.14 -5.73
CA PHE A 321 9.49 -5.05 -6.52
C PHE A 321 10.60 -4.12 -7.04
N ASN A 322 10.33 -3.41 -8.13
CA ASN A 322 11.26 -2.49 -8.79
C ASN A 322 11.11 -1.03 -8.32
N PHE A 323 9.92 -0.65 -7.82
CA PHE A 323 9.61 0.73 -7.44
C PHE A 323 9.63 0.98 -5.92
N THR A 324 9.71 -0.08 -5.10
CA THR A 324 9.91 -0.03 -3.66
C THR A 324 10.97 -1.04 -3.24
N ASP A 325 11.35 -1.05 -1.96
CA ASP A 325 12.20 -2.08 -1.37
C ASP A 325 11.42 -3.34 -0.93
N TRP A 326 10.18 -3.50 -1.42
CA TRP A 326 9.30 -4.58 -1.01
C TRP A 326 9.61 -5.89 -1.75
N TYR A 327 9.09 -6.98 -1.19
CA TYR A 327 9.18 -8.33 -1.72
C TYR A 327 7.81 -9.00 -1.69
N LEU A 328 7.47 -9.69 -2.77
CA LEU A 328 6.44 -10.73 -2.77
C LEU A 328 7.11 -12.05 -2.38
N ILE A 329 6.59 -12.71 -1.35
CA ILE A 329 7.11 -13.98 -0.84
C ILE A 329 6.02 -15.05 -0.91
N GLU A 330 6.36 -16.21 -1.49
CA GLU A 330 5.56 -17.42 -1.42
C GLU A 330 6.17 -18.43 -0.44
N ILE A 331 5.36 -18.95 0.48
CA ILE A 331 5.74 -19.99 1.45
C ILE A 331 5.19 -21.34 1.00
N ASN A 332 6.09 -22.27 0.69
CA ASN A 332 5.74 -23.60 0.19
C ASN A 332 5.88 -24.64 1.31
N PRO A 333 4.76 -25.24 1.77
CA PRO A 333 4.78 -26.34 2.73
C PRO A 333 5.19 -27.68 2.09
N TYR A 334 5.34 -28.70 2.92
CA TYR A 334 5.58 -30.09 2.47
C TYR A 334 4.35 -30.78 1.88
#